data_AF-A0A536XV28-F1
#
_entry.id   AF-A0A536XV28-F1
#
_cell.length_a   1.000
_cell.length_b   1.000
_cell.length_c   1.000
_cell.angle_alpha   90.00
_cell.angle_beta   90.00
_cell.angle_gamma   90.00
#
_symmetry.space_group_name_H-M   'P 1'
#
loop_
_entity.id
_entity.type
_entity.pdbx_description
1 polymer ?
#
loop_
_entity_poly.entity_id
_entity_poly.type
_entity_poly.pdbx_seq_one_letter_code
_entity_poly.pdbx_strand_id
1 'polypeptide(L)'
;MAGGSPSRGQGFTLIELVITVAIVALLASVALPVSELAVQRTKEQELRRTLRQIREAIDAYKQASDEGRIRKSVGDSGYPKKLEDLAEGVDDQKSAKKEKVYFLRRVPRDPLNADPTLSAAATWGKRSYASPPDDPRDGDDVFDVFSLAPGKGINGQPYRDW
;
A
#
# COMPACT_ATOMS: atom_id res chain seq x y z
N MET A 1 -74.85 -6.71 20.44
CA MET A 1 -73.39 -6.89 20.64
C MET A 1 -72.76 -7.03 19.26
N ALA A 2 -71.64 -6.35 19.06
CA ALA A 2 -71.10 -5.94 17.76
C ALA A 2 -70.65 -7.11 16.86
N GLY A 3 -71.10 -7.11 15.61
CA GLY A 3 -70.54 -7.93 14.53
C GLY A 3 -69.35 -7.20 13.92
N GLY A 4 -68.13 -7.67 14.21
CA GLY A 4 -66.92 -7.17 13.56
C GLY A 4 -66.87 -7.64 12.11
N SER A 5 -66.82 -6.69 11.18
CA SER A 5 -66.62 -6.97 9.76
C SER A 5 -65.24 -7.62 9.55
N PRO A 6 -65.14 -8.76 8.83
CA PRO A 6 -63.85 -9.35 8.53
C PRO A 6 -63.08 -8.42 7.58
N SER A 7 -61.88 -8.01 7.97
CA SER A 7 -60.93 -7.36 7.08
C SER A 7 -60.57 -8.34 5.97
N ARG A 8 -60.93 -8.01 4.73
CA ARG A 8 -60.46 -8.74 3.55
C ARG A 8 -58.94 -8.57 3.48
N GLY A 9 -58.20 -9.61 3.83
CA GLY A 9 -56.76 -9.65 3.59
C GLY A 9 -56.52 -9.53 2.09
N GLN A 10 -56.00 -8.39 1.64
CA GLN A 10 -55.54 -8.22 0.28
C GLN A 10 -54.26 -9.03 0.13
N GLY A 11 -54.31 -10.10 -0.67
CA GLY A 11 -53.14 -10.89 -1.04
C GLY A 11 -52.32 -10.19 -2.13
N PHE A 12 -51.02 -10.43 -2.15
CA PHE A 12 -50.13 -9.92 -3.19
C PHE A 12 -50.45 -10.52 -4.55
N THR A 13 -50.38 -9.70 -5.59
CA THR A 13 -50.56 -10.16 -6.97
C THR A 13 -49.23 -10.60 -7.58
N LEU A 14 -49.27 -11.47 -8.59
CA LEU A 14 -48.07 -11.91 -9.32
C LEU A 14 -47.33 -10.72 -9.95
N ILE A 15 -48.06 -9.71 -10.43
CA ILE A 15 -47.48 -8.49 -11.00
C ILE A 15 -46.73 -7.67 -9.94
N GLU A 16 -47.25 -7.58 -8.72
CA GLU A 16 -46.61 -6.87 -7.61
C GLU A 16 -45.33 -7.56 -7.16
N LEU A 17 -45.32 -8.90 -7.13
CA LEU A 17 -44.10 -9.68 -6.88
C LEU A 17 -43.03 -9.42 -7.95
N VAL A 18 -43.41 -9.44 -9.24
CA VAL A 18 -42.49 -9.19 -10.36
C VAL A 18 -41.92 -7.77 -10.32
N ILE A 19 -42.76 -6.76 -10.07
CA ILE A 19 -42.32 -5.36 -9.94
C ILE A 19 -41.36 -5.20 -8.76
N THR A 20 -41.67 -5.81 -7.61
CA THR A 20 -40.81 -5.72 -6.42
C THR A 20 -39.45 -6.35 -6.66
N VAL A 21 -39.41 -7.56 -7.24
CA VAL A 21 -38.14 -8.24 -7.57
C VAL A 21 -37.36 -7.45 -8.62
N ALA A 22 -38.03 -6.86 -9.62
CA ALA A 22 -37.38 -6.03 -10.63
C ALA A 22 -36.75 -4.75 -10.01
N ILE A 23 -37.45 -4.09 -9.09
CA ILE A 23 -36.91 -2.92 -8.36
C ILE A 23 -35.71 -3.34 -7.50
N VAL A 24 -35.81 -4.45 -6.75
CA VAL A 24 -34.70 -4.95 -5.92
C VAL A 24 -33.49 -5.31 -6.78
N ALA A 25 -33.68 -5.98 -7.91
CA ALA A 25 -32.60 -6.33 -8.84
C ALA A 25 -31.93 -5.08 -9.44
N LEU A 26 -32.72 -4.07 -9.83
CA LEU A 26 -32.21 -2.79 -10.32
C LEU A 26 -31.38 -2.06 -9.25
N LEU A 27 -31.91 -1.95 -8.02
CA LEU A 27 -31.20 -1.30 -6.91
C LEU A 27 -29.90 -2.03 -6.56
N ALA A 28 -29.90 -3.37 -6.55
CA ALA A 28 -28.71 -4.18 -6.32
C ALA A 28 -27.62 -3.91 -7.38
N SER A 29 -27.99 -3.67 -8.64
CA SER A 29 -27.04 -3.40 -9.72
C SER A 29 -26.26 -2.07 -9.55
N VAL A 30 -26.86 -1.06 -8.91
CA VAL A 30 -26.27 0.28 -8.74
C VAL A 30 -25.41 0.38 -7.47
N ALA A 31 -25.69 -0.46 -6.45
CA ALA A 31 -25.03 -0.36 -5.15
C ALA A 31 -23.58 -0.87 -5.11
N LEU A 32 -23.22 -1.86 -5.93
CA LEU A 32 -21.90 -2.48 -5.94
C LEU A 32 -20.72 -1.56 -6.38
N PRO A 33 -20.80 -0.82 -7.51
CA PRO A 33 -19.64 -0.08 -8.05
C PRO A 33 -19.09 1.01 -7.12
N VAL A 34 -19.89 1.54 -6.19
CA VAL A 34 -19.46 2.58 -5.25
C VAL A 34 -18.50 2.02 -4.19
N SER A 35 -18.68 0.75 -3.81
CA SER A 35 -17.86 0.13 -2.76
C SER A 35 -16.44 -0.17 -3.23
N GLU A 36 -16.27 -0.65 -4.47
CA GLU A 36 -14.97 -0.94 -5.07
C GLU A 36 -14.11 0.32 -5.21
N LEU A 37 -14.69 1.43 -5.66
CA LEU A 37 -13.98 2.71 -5.78
C LEU A 37 -13.53 3.26 -4.41
N ALA A 38 -14.38 3.12 -3.39
CA ALA A 38 -14.03 3.54 -2.02
C ALA A 38 -12.86 2.70 -1.47
N VAL A 39 -12.89 1.39 -1.67
CA VAL A 39 -11.79 0.49 -1.28
C VAL A 39 -10.51 0.84 -2.03
N GLN A 40 -10.59 1.07 -3.35
CA GLN A 40 -9.44 1.48 -4.16
C GLN A 40 -8.83 2.78 -3.64
N ARG A 41 -9.64 3.81 -3.39
CA ARG A 41 -9.15 5.09 -2.82
C ARG A 41 -8.41 4.90 -1.51
N THR A 42 -8.95 4.09 -0.61
CA THR A 42 -8.31 3.80 0.68
C THR A 42 -6.96 3.12 0.48
N LYS A 43 -6.89 2.10 -0.39
CA LYS A 43 -5.63 1.42 -0.70
C LYS A 43 -4.61 2.34 -1.36
N GLU A 44 -5.04 3.22 -2.26
CA GLU A 44 -4.16 4.21 -2.91
C GLU A 44 -3.60 5.25 -1.93
N GLN A 45 -4.43 5.70 -0.99
CA GLN A 45 -3.99 6.59 0.10
C GLN A 45 -2.97 5.90 1.01
N GLU A 46 -3.24 4.64 1.35
CA GLU A 46 -2.31 3.83 2.14
C GLU A 46 -1.00 3.59 1.39
N LEU A 47 -1.04 3.31 0.08
CA LEU A 47 0.14 3.16 -0.76
C LEU A 47 1.00 4.42 -0.73
N ARG A 48 0.42 5.59 -0.99
CA ARG A 48 1.14 6.88 -0.99
C ARG A 48 1.76 7.19 0.37
N ARG A 49 1.02 6.95 1.45
CA ARG A 49 1.53 7.11 2.83
C ARG A 49 2.72 6.19 3.07
N THR A 50 2.63 4.96 2.61
CA THR A 50 3.65 3.93 2.83
C THR A 50 4.92 4.19 2.01
N LEU A 51 4.77 4.56 0.73
CA LEU A 51 5.89 5.00 -0.12
C LEU A 51 6.64 6.17 0.51
N ARG A 52 5.91 7.21 0.96
CA ARG A 52 6.52 8.35 1.64
C ARG A 52 7.28 7.92 2.90
N GLN A 53 6.67 7.08 3.73
CA GLN A 53 7.30 6.59 4.96
C GLN A 53 8.60 5.82 4.67
N ILE A 54 8.64 4.96 3.65
CA ILE A 54 9.85 4.23 3.28
C ILE A 54 10.91 5.19 2.72
N ARG A 55 10.53 6.09 1.80
CA ARG A 55 11.45 7.07 1.19
C ARG A 55 12.09 7.99 2.23
N GLU A 56 11.31 8.51 3.17
CA GLU A 56 11.83 9.32 4.29
C GLU A 56 12.84 8.54 5.15
N ALA A 57 12.61 7.23 5.38
CA ALA A 57 13.54 6.39 6.11
C ALA A 57 14.83 6.09 5.33
N ILE A 58 14.73 5.91 4.01
CA ILE A 58 15.88 5.77 3.11
C ILE A 58 16.73 7.05 3.14
N ASP A 59 16.09 8.22 3.04
CA ASP A 59 16.77 9.51 3.08
C ASP A 59 17.45 9.75 4.44
N ALA A 60 16.78 9.40 5.54
CA ALA A 60 17.36 9.46 6.88
C ALA A 60 18.57 8.52 7.04
N TYR A 61 18.52 7.32 6.44
CA TYR A 61 19.67 6.40 6.41
C TYR A 61 20.83 7.03 5.64
N LYS A 62 20.56 7.59 4.46
CA LYS A 62 21.57 8.26 3.64
C LYS A 62 22.22 9.42 4.41
N GLN A 63 21.42 10.23 5.09
CA GLN A 63 21.92 11.34 5.91
C GLN A 63 22.83 10.82 7.04
N ALA A 64 22.41 9.80 7.79
CA ALA A 64 23.24 9.21 8.84
C ALA A 64 24.55 8.62 8.29
N SER A 65 24.51 8.06 7.08
CA SER A 65 25.67 7.57 6.34
C SER A 65 26.65 8.70 6.00
N ASP A 66 26.15 9.83 5.49
CA ASP A 66 26.97 10.99 5.15
C ASP A 66 27.54 11.70 6.38
N GLU A 67 26.80 11.66 7.48
CA GLU A 67 27.31 12.11 8.79
C GLU A 67 28.39 11.19 9.36
N GLY A 68 28.65 10.03 8.75
CA GLY A 68 29.63 9.04 9.22
C GLY A 68 29.15 8.24 10.43
N ARG A 69 27.85 8.21 10.70
CA ARG A 69 27.24 7.34 11.72
C ARG A 69 27.11 5.90 11.26
N ILE A 70 27.03 5.68 9.96
CA ILE A 70 26.96 4.34 9.37
C ILE A 70 28.30 4.01 8.74
N ARG A 71 28.77 2.79 8.93
CA ARG A 71 29.99 2.32 8.28
C ARG A 71 29.75 2.22 6.77
N LYS A 72 30.55 2.93 5.99
CA LYS A 72 30.57 2.88 4.52
C LYS A 72 31.85 2.25 4.03
N SER A 73 31.78 1.40 3.01
CA SER A 73 32.96 0.97 2.25
C SER A 73 33.31 2.01 1.18
N VAL A 74 34.56 1.98 0.71
CA VAL A 74 34.98 2.83 -0.41
C VAL A 74 34.15 2.48 -1.63
N GLY A 75 33.47 3.47 -2.22
CA GLY A 75 32.57 3.28 -3.37
C GLY A 75 31.09 3.11 -3.02
N ASP A 76 30.72 2.98 -1.74
CA ASP A 76 29.30 2.92 -1.35
C ASP A 76 28.61 4.28 -1.51
N SER A 77 27.43 4.27 -2.13
CA SER A 77 26.56 5.45 -2.26
C SER A 77 26.17 6.02 -0.89
N GLY A 78 26.01 5.15 0.11
CA GLY A 78 25.53 5.47 1.45
C GLY A 78 24.04 5.23 1.66
N TYR A 79 23.33 4.78 0.63
CA TYR A 79 21.98 4.23 0.77
C TYR A 79 22.00 2.84 1.42
N PRO A 80 20.89 2.39 2.02
CA PRO A 80 20.81 1.05 2.60
C PRO A 80 21.02 -0.01 1.52
N LYS A 81 21.70 -1.11 1.88
CA LYS A 81 21.94 -2.22 0.95
C LYS A 81 20.65 -3.01 0.70
N LYS A 82 19.78 -3.07 1.72
CA LYS A 82 18.48 -3.72 1.67
C LYS A 82 17.44 -2.94 2.47
N LEU A 83 16.15 -3.11 2.16
CA LEU A 83 15.07 -2.44 2.90
C LEU A 83 15.01 -2.88 4.37
N GLU A 84 15.40 -4.11 4.64
CA GLU A 84 15.45 -4.71 5.97
C GLU A 84 16.42 -3.96 6.89
N ASP A 85 17.51 -3.38 6.35
CA ASP A 85 18.49 -2.61 7.14
C ASP A 85 17.84 -1.43 7.88
N LEU A 86 16.76 -0.88 7.32
CA LEU A 86 16.00 0.22 7.94
C LEU A 86 15.32 -0.21 9.24
N ALA A 87 14.91 -1.48 9.34
CA ALA A 87 14.15 -2.02 10.48
C ALA A 87 15.00 -2.89 11.42
N GLU A 88 15.98 -3.62 10.89
CA GLU A 88 16.95 -4.39 11.69
C GLU A 88 17.95 -3.47 12.40
N GLY A 89 18.17 -2.29 11.84
CA GLY A 89 19.03 -1.26 12.40
C GLY A 89 20.52 -1.53 12.20
N VAL A 90 21.28 -0.45 12.17
CA VAL A 90 22.74 -0.46 11.90
C VAL A 90 23.51 0.13 13.06
N ASP A 91 24.74 -0.34 13.26
CA ASP A 91 25.59 0.11 14.36
C ASP A 91 26.03 1.56 14.14
N ASP A 92 25.74 2.43 15.12
CA ASP A 92 26.22 3.81 15.11
C ASP A 92 27.73 3.87 15.38
N GLN A 93 28.50 4.25 14.36
CA GLN A 93 29.94 4.41 14.46
C GLN A 93 30.34 5.57 15.37
N LYS A 94 29.45 6.54 15.60
CA LYS A 94 29.70 7.64 16.55
C LYS A 94 29.34 7.27 17.99
N SER A 95 28.62 6.17 18.20
CA SER A 95 28.34 5.68 19.55
C SER A 95 29.50 4.85 20.07
N ALA A 96 30.06 5.23 21.22
CA ALA A 96 31.12 4.46 21.88
C ALA A 96 30.70 3.00 22.19
N LYS A 97 29.39 2.76 22.34
CA LYS A 97 28.80 1.43 22.59
C LYS A 97 28.30 0.73 21.32
N LYS A 98 28.42 1.37 20.15
CA LYS A 98 27.87 0.88 18.87
C LYS A 98 26.38 0.53 18.94
N GLU A 99 25.60 1.40 19.59
CA GLU A 99 24.16 1.22 19.67
C GLU A 99 23.51 1.21 18.28
N LYS A 100 22.45 0.40 18.12
CA LYS A 100 21.71 0.30 16.87
C LYS A 100 20.88 1.56 16.61
N VAL A 101 20.97 2.08 15.39
CA VAL A 101 20.07 3.11 14.87
C VAL A 101 19.03 2.45 13.98
N TYR A 102 17.75 2.70 14.27
CA TYR A 102 16.62 2.19 13.51
C TYR A 102 15.94 3.34 12.77
N PHE A 103 15.66 3.14 11.49
CA PHE A 103 14.99 4.14 10.63
C PHE A 103 13.51 3.83 10.44
N LEU A 104 13.14 2.56 10.57
CA LEU A 104 11.76 2.07 10.58
C LEU A 104 11.53 1.19 11.81
N ARG A 105 10.30 1.21 12.32
CA ARG A 105 9.86 0.25 13.35
C ARG A 105 9.69 -1.17 12.78
N ARG A 106 9.34 -1.26 11.49
CA ARG A 106 9.22 -2.46 10.66
C ARG A 106 9.12 -2.02 9.21
N VAL A 107 9.53 -2.88 8.28
CA VAL A 107 9.28 -2.63 6.85
C VAL A 107 7.78 -2.80 6.58
N PRO A 108 7.06 -1.75 6.15
CA PRO A 108 5.65 -1.88 5.80
C PRO A 108 5.51 -2.62 4.46
N ARG A 109 4.40 -3.34 4.29
CA ARG A 109 4.08 -4.09 3.07
C ARG A 109 3.39 -3.18 2.06
N ASP A 110 3.54 -3.46 0.76
CA ASP A 110 2.72 -2.85 -0.28
C ASP A 110 1.23 -3.22 -0.09
N PRO A 111 0.33 -2.26 0.20
CA PRO A 111 -1.09 -2.53 0.43
C PRO A 111 -1.84 -3.03 -0.81
N LEU A 112 -1.25 -2.91 -2.00
CA LEU A 112 -1.80 -3.45 -3.25
C LEU A 112 -1.30 -4.87 -3.56
N ASN A 113 -0.23 -5.33 -2.90
CA ASN A 113 0.29 -6.67 -3.12
C ASN A 113 -0.46 -7.72 -2.28
N ALA A 114 -1.22 -8.57 -2.96
CA ALA A 114 -2.09 -9.57 -2.32
C ALA A 114 -1.40 -10.89 -1.94
N ASP A 115 -0.14 -11.14 -2.32
CA ASP A 115 0.52 -12.44 -2.12
C ASP A 115 1.02 -12.62 -0.67
N PRO A 116 0.34 -13.41 0.18
CA PRO A 116 0.67 -13.51 1.60
C PRO A 116 2.01 -14.24 1.86
N THR A 117 2.59 -14.89 0.86
CA THR A 117 3.83 -15.67 1.00
C THR A 117 5.08 -14.80 0.98
N LEU A 118 4.98 -13.61 0.39
CA LEU A 118 6.10 -12.65 0.30
C LEU A 118 6.31 -11.93 1.64
N SER A 119 7.59 -11.71 1.98
CA SER A 119 7.95 -10.78 3.05
C SER A 119 7.51 -9.35 2.69
N ALA A 120 7.36 -8.48 3.69
CA ALA A 120 6.98 -7.09 3.43
C ALA A 120 7.95 -6.37 2.48
N ALA A 121 9.26 -6.58 2.64
CA ALA A 121 10.28 -6.01 1.76
C ALA A 121 10.18 -6.56 0.32
N ALA A 122 9.89 -7.85 0.15
CA ALA A 122 9.76 -8.49 -1.16
C ALA A 122 8.51 -8.05 -1.96
N THR A 123 7.59 -7.32 -1.33
CA THR A 123 6.43 -6.75 -2.05
C THR A 123 6.73 -5.49 -2.84
N TRP A 124 7.90 -4.88 -2.62
CA TRP A 124 8.31 -3.64 -3.24
C TRP A 124 9.30 -3.87 -4.37
N GLY A 125 9.12 -3.11 -5.46
CA GLY A 125 10.17 -2.90 -6.45
C GLY A 125 11.20 -1.96 -5.85
N LYS A 126 12.48 -2.24 -6.13
CA LYS A 126 13.61 -1.45 -5.62
C LYS A 126 14.36 -0.85 -6.79
N ARG A 127 14.80 0.39 -6.61
CA ARG A 127 15.62 1.13 -7.55
C ARG A 127 16.92 1.49 -6.85
N SER A 128 18.04 1.16 -7.48
CA SER A 128 19.39 1.51 -7.03
C SER A 128 19.79 2.91 -7.48
N TYR A 129 20.70 3.54 -6.74
CA TYR A 129 21.23 4.87 -7.02
C TYR A 129 21.93 4.96 -8.38
N ALA A 130 22.56 3.87 -8.80
CA ALA A 130 23.24 3.77 -10.10
C ALA A 130 22.26 3.68 -11.29
N SER A 131 20.97 3.47 -11.04
CA SER A 131 19.97 3.34 -12.11
C SER A 131 19.35 4.69 -12.49
N PRO A 132 19.16 4.96 -13.80
CA PRO A 132 18.52 6.19 -14.26
C PRO A 132 17.03 6.22 -13.86
N PRO A 133 16.41 7.40 -13.79
CA PRO A 133 15.00 7.53 -13.43
C PRO A 133 14.04 6.79 -14.39
N ASP A 134 14.36 6.77 -15.67
CA ASP A 134 13.50 6.19 -16.73
C ASP A 134 13.66 4.67 -16.89
N ASP A 135 14.70 4.06 -16.29
CA ASP A 135 14.95 2.62 -16.29
C ASP A 135 15.38 2.16 -14.88
N PRO A 136 14.43 2.14 -13.93
CA PRO A 136 14.72 1.79 -12.54
C PRO A 136 15.10 0.32 -12.42
N ARG A 137 16.28 0.07 -11.85
CA ARG A 137 16.83 -1.28 -11.68
C ARG A 137 17.28 -1.49 -10.25
N ASP A 138 16.99 -2.68 -9.72
CA ASP A 138 17.56 -3.14 -8.45
C ASP A 138 19.09 -3.25 -8.58
N GLY A 139 19.81 -3.24 -7.48
CA GLY A 139 21.27 -3.21 -7.51
C GLY A 139 21.90 -3.29 -6.13
N ASP A 140 23.04 -2.64 -5.98
CA ASP A 140 23.85 -2.71 -4.76
C ASP A 140 23.27 -1.95 -3.57
N ASP A 141 22.26 -1.10 -3.81
CA ASP A 141 21.59 -0.29 -2.79
C ASP A 141 20.13 -0.04 -3.14
N VAL A 142 19.39 0.45 -2.15
CA VAL A 142 17.99 0.88 -2.28
C VAL A 142 17.93 2.39 -2.17
N PHE A 143 17.88 3.05 -3.32
CA PHE A 143 17.69 4.49 -3.45
C PHE A 143 16.21 4.88 -3.43
N ASP A 144 15.36 4.08 -4.06
CA ASP A 144 13.92 4.32 -4.11
C ASP A 144 13.14 2.98 -4.16
N VAL A 145 11.85 3.07 -3.84
CA VAL A 145 10.90 1.96 -3.90
C VAL A 145 9.67 2.33 -4.70
N PHE A 146 9.05 1.33 -5.32
CA PHE A 146 7.80 1.48 -6.06
C PHE A 146 6.92 0.23 -5.91
N SER A 147 5.62 0.37 -6.15
CA SER A 147 4.69 -0.76 -6.07
C SER A 147 4.91 -1.74 -7.24
N LEU A 148 4.93 -3.04 -6.93
CA LEU A 148 4.91 -4.11 -7.95
C LEU A 148 3.48 -4.42 -8.44
N ALA A 149 2.46 -3.80 -7.84
CA ALA A 149 1.09 -4.05 -8.21
C ALA A 149 0.84 -3.67 -9.68
N PRO A 150 0.15 -4.53 -10.45
CA PRO A 150 -0.21 -4.20 -11.81
C PRO A 150 -1.29 -3.10 -11.85
N GLY A 151 -1.41 -2.44 -13.00
CA GLY A 151 -2.48 -1.48 -13.25
C GLY A 151 -2.09 -0.04 -12.97
N LYS A 152 -3.14 0.80 -12.88
CA LYS A 152 -3.05 2.25 -12.79
C LYS A 152 -3.97 2.71 -11.66
N GLY A 153 -3.57 3.75 -10.96
CA GLY A 153 -4.43 4.36 -9.97
C GLY A 153 -5.57 5.15 -10.60
N ILE A 154 -6.44 5.70 -9.75
CA ILE A 154 -7.61 6.49 -10.17
C ILE A 154 -7.22 7.70 -11.02
N ASN A 155 -6.00 8.22 -10.86
CA ASN A 155 -5.44 9.30 -11.68
C ASN A 155 -4.94 8.85 -13.07
N GLY A 156 -5.05 7.57 -13.43
CA GLY A 156 -4.59 7.01 -14.70
C GLY A 156 -3.07 6.76 -14.77
N GLN A 157 -2.32 7.03 -13.71
CA GLN A 157 -0.88 6.80 -13.64
C GLN A 157 -0.59 5.38 -13.12
N PRO A 158 0.33 4.62 -13.73
CA PRO A 158 0.78 3.32 -13.22
C PRO A 158 1.29 3.41 -11.77
N TYR A 159 0.97 2.43 -10.93
CA TYR A 159 1.42 2.42 -9.53
C TYR A 159 2.94 2.36 -9.37
N ARG A 160 3.64 1.82 -10.36
CA ARG A 160 5.10 1.79 -10.41
C ARG A 160 5.74 3.18 -10.58
N ASP A 161 4.98 4.17 -11.06
CA ASP A 161 5.45 5.53 -11.33
C ASP A 161 5.12 6.50 -10.17
N TRP A 162 4.55 6.00 -9.07
CA TRP A 162 4.14 6.80 -7.90
C TRP A 162 5.27 6.99 -6.89
#